data_AF-A0A2K8SQK7-F1
#
_entry.id   AF-A0A2K8SQK7-F1
#
_cell.length_a   1.000
_cell.length_b   1.000
_cell.length_c   1.000
_cell.angle_alpha   90.00
_cell.angle_beta   90.00
_cell.angle_gamma   90.00
#
_symmetry.space_group_name_H-M   'P 1'
#
loop_
_entity.id
_entity.type
_entity.pdbx_description
1 polymer ?
#
loop_
_entity_poly.entity_id
_entity_poly.type
_entity_poly.pdbx_seq_one_letter_code
_entity_poly.pdbx_strand_id
1 'polypeptide(L)' 'MNDDHADAIVLYAKAFGGVTDAIAAQMRSIDAQGMDLTAQANGEVVPVRIQFDHVLADAEDAHQTLIAMVKQARVKAN' A
#
# COMPACT_ATOMS: atom_id res chain seq x y z
N MET A 1 -2.31 -10.29 13.82
CA MET A 1 -1.12 -9.61 13.27
C MET A 1 -0.74 -10.08 11.86
N ASN A 2 -1.09 -11.27 11.36
CA ASN A 2 -0.81 -11.65 9.95
C ASN A 2 -1.97 -11.35 8.97
N ASP A 3 -3.21 -11.27 9.43
CA ASP A 3 -4.37 -11.00 8.56
C ASP A 3 -4.62 -9.51 8.30
N ASP A 4 -4.34 -8.66 9.29
CA ASP A 4 -4.67 -7.22 9.25
C ASP A 4 -3.83 -6.44 8.22
N HIS A 5 -2.63 -6.93 7.91
CA HIS A 5 -1.78 -6.28 6.92
C HIS A 5 -2.23 -6.54 5.49
N ALA A 6 -2.69 -7.76 5.15
CA ALA A 6 -3.05 -8.10 3.77
C ALA A 6 -4.20 -7.22 3.24
N ASP A 7 -5.21 -6.97 4.08
CA ASP A 7 -6.34 -6.10 3.74
C ASP A 7 -5.90 -4.64 3.56
N ALA A 8 -5.00 -4.16 4.42
CA ALA A 8 -4.40 -2.82 4.28
C ALA A 8 -3.60 -2.67 2.97
N ILE A 9 -2.88 -3.71 2.54
CA ILE A 9 -2.11 -3.68 1.28
C ILE A 9 -3.04 -3.63 0.07
N VAL A 10 -4.17 -4.34 0.11
CA VAL A 10 -5.19 -4.27 -0.94
C VAL A 10 -5.78 -2.86 -1.01
N LEU A 11 -6.10 -2.27 0.13
CA LEU A 11 -6.53 -0.88 0.23
C LEU A 11 -5.51 0.09 -0.38
N TYR A 12 -4.23 -0.13 -0.16
CA TYR A 12 -3.18 0.67 -0.76
C TYR A 12 -3.11 0.53 -2.28
N ALA A 13 -3.16 -0.71 -2.79
CA ALA A 13 -3.21 -0.96 -4.23
C ALA A 13 -4.42 -0.27 -4.89
N LYS A 14 -5.57 -0.24 -4.22
CA LYS A 14 -6.79 0.43 -4.71
C LYS A 14 -6.66 1.95 -4.66
N ALA A 15 -6.34 2.51 -3.50
CA ALA A 15 -6.41 3.95 -3.25
C ALA A 15 -5.22 4.74 -3.85
N PHE A 16 -4.04 4.13 -3.85
CA PHE A 16 -2.79 4.75 -4.33
C PHE A 16 -2.28 4.10 -5.61
N GLY A 17 -2.43 2.78 -5.76
CA GLY A 17 -2.02 2.07 -6.97
C GLY A 17 -2.96 2.23 -8.16
N GLY A 18 -4.17 2.79 -7.96
CA GLY A 18 -5.18 2.93 -9.01
C GLY A 18 -5.81 1.60 -9.44
N VAL A 19 -5.51 0.49 -8.76
CA VAL A 19 -6.04 -0.84 -9.07
C VAL A 19 -7.27 -1.09 -8.21
N THR A 20 -8.38 -0.42 -8.50
CA THR A 20 -9.64 -0.52 -7.72
C THR A 20 -10.20 -1.94 -7.68
N ASP A 21 -9.90 -2.76 -8.69
CA ASP A 21 -10.29 -4.17 -8.80
C ASP A 21 -9.32 -5.14 -8.10
N ALA A 22 -8.36 -4.64 -7.32
CA ALA A 22 -7.44 -5.52 -6.59
C ALA A 22 -8.20 -6.44 -5.62
N ILE A 23 -8.08 -7.75 -5.81
CA ILE A 23 -8.68 -8.78 -4.96
C ILE A 23 -7.71 -9.25 -3.87
N ALA A 24 -6.41 -9.15 -4.13
CA ALA A 24 -5.35 -9.46 -3.19
C ALA A 24 -4.16 -8.53 -3.45
N ALA A 25 -3.33 -8.29 -2.44
CA ALA A 25 -2.10 -7.56 -2.64
C ALA A 25 -1.04 -8.02 -1.64
N GLN A 26 0.22 -7.97 -2.06
CA GLN A 26 1.36 -8.36 -1.25
C GLN A 26 2.42 -7.28 -1.34
N MET A 27 2.99 -6.90 -0.19
CA MET A 27 4.17 -6.05 -0.15
C MET A 27 5.34 -6.82 -0.73
N ARG A 28 6.04 -6.20 -1.67
CA ARG A 28 7.25 -6.77 -2.26
C ARG A 28 8.48 -6.23 -1.56
N SER A 29 8.56 -4.91 -1.43
CA SER A 29 9.72 -4.21 -0.87
C SER A 29 9.30 -2.83 -0.41
N ILE A 30 9.98 -2.28 0.59
CA ILE A 30 9.79 -0.91 1.05
C ILE A 30 11.14 -0.22 1.11
N ASP A 31 11.20 0.98 0.54
CA ASP A 31 12.36 1.86 0.47
C ASP A 31 12.02 3.20 1.14
N ALA A 32 13.04 4.02 1.42
CA ALA A 32 12.84 5.34 2.01
C ALA A 32 11.99 6.28 1.13
N GLN A 33 11.91 6.03 -0.18
CA GLN A 33 11.15 6.87 -1.11
C GLN A 33 9.76 6.33 -1.44
N GLY A 34 9.46 5.08 -1.07
CA GLY A 34 8.21 4.45 -1.47
C GLY A 34 8.14 2.97 -1.14
N MET A 35 7.05 2.34 -1.54
CA MET A 35 6.78 0.93 -1.32
C MET A 35 6.35 0.27 -2.62
N ASP A 36 7.03 -0.83 -2.95
CA ASP A 36 6.65 -1.71 -4.04
C ASP A 36 5.78 -2.83 -3.49
N LEU A 37 4.62 -3.02 -4.12
CA LEU A 37 3.70 -4.09 -3.82
C LEU A 37 3.17 -4.68 -5.12
N THR A 38 2.64 -5.89 -5.05
CA THR A 38 2.01 -6.55 -6.19
C THR A 38 0.54 -6.75 -5.86
N ALA A 39 -0.33 -6.20 -6.69
CA ALA A 39 -1.77 -6.33 -6.58
C ALA A 39 -2.26 -7.41 -7.56
N GLN A 40 -3.10 -8.31 -7.11
CA GLN A 40 -3.79 -9.27 -7.96
C GLN A 40 -5.15 -8.70 -8.34
N ALA A 41 -5.42 -8.54 -9.63
CA ALA A 41 -6.69 -8.07 -10.17
C ALA A 41 -7.05 -8.92 -11.39
N ASN A 42 -8.30 -9.35 -11.51
CA ASN A 42 -8.75 -10.24 -12.59
C ASN A 42 -7.88 -11.49 -12.81
N GLY A 43 -7.24 -12.00 -11.76
CA GLY A 43 -6.32 -13.16 -11.85
C GLY A 43 -4.91 -12.83 -12.35
N GLU A 44 -4.64 -11.57 -12.71
CA GLU A 44 -3.31 -11.10 -13.11
C GLU A 44 -2.62 -10.37 -11.95
N VAL A 45 -1.29 -10.51 -11.85
CA VAL A 45 -0.49 -9.85 -10.82
C VAL A 45 0.14 -8.59 -11.42
N VAL A 46 -0.35 -7.44 -10.99
CA VAL A 46 0.09 -6.12 -11.41
C VAL A 46 1.09 -5.56 -10.39
N PRO A 47 2.32 -5.23 -10.78
CA PRO A 47 3.25 -4.52 -9.91
C PRO A 47 2.79 -3.06 -9.73
N VAL A 48 2.72 -2.62 -8.48
CA VAL A 48 2.28 -1.30 -8.07
C VAL A 48 3.37 -0.68 -7.21
N ARG A 49 3.87 0.50 -7.60
CA ARG A 49 4.80 1.28 -6.80
C ARG A 49 4.07 2.49 -6.24
N ILE A 50 4.02 2.60 -4.91
CA ILE A 50 3.49 3.77 -4.22
C ILE A 50 4.66 4.62 -3.77
N GLN A 51 4.74 5.84 -4.27
CA GLN A 51 5.73 6.81 -3.78
C GLN A 51 5.20 7.51 -2.53
N PHE A 52 6.06 7.67 -1.53
CA PHE A 52 5.74 8.50 -0.38
C PHE A 52 5.85 9.98 -0.75
N ASP A 53 5.05 10.81 -0.09
CA ASP A 53 5.07 12.27 -0.30
C ASP A 53 6.40 12.88 0.20
N HIS A 54 7.08 12.18 1.11
CA HIS A 54 8.39 12.54 1.64
C HIS A 54 9.30 11.32 1.77
N VAL A 55 10.61 11.58 1.88
CA VAL A 55 11.60 10.52 2.13
C VAL A 55 11.59 10.16 3.61
N LEU A 56 11.38 8.88 3.90
CA LEU A 56 11.41 8.36 5.26
C LEU A 56 12.80 8.56 5.86
N ALA A 57 12.86 9.29 6.99
CA ALA A 57 14.11 9.54 7.70
C ALA A 57 14.51 8.33 8.56
N ASP A 58 13.54 7.76 9.28
CA ASP A 58 13.74 6.69 10.26
C ASP A 58 12.54 5.73 10.30
N ALA A 59 12.68 4.61 11.00
CA ALA A 59 11.62 3.62 11.16
C ALA A 59 10.35 4.17 11.84
N GLU A 60 10.50 5.15 12.74
CA GLU A 60 9.35 5.84 13.37
C GLU A 60 8.55 6.65 12.34
N ASP A 61 9.25 7.36 11.45
CA ASP A 61 8.63 8.15 10.39
C ASP A 61 7.94 7.25 9.34
N ALA A 62 8.55 6.11 9.01
CA ALA A 62 7.92 5.06 8.21
C ALA A 62 6.59 4.60 8.81
N HIS A 63 6.56 4.37 10.13
CA HIS A 63 5.35 3.94 10.82
C HIS A 63 4.26 5.02 10.83
N GLN A 64 4.61 6.29 11.08
CA GLN A 64 3.67 7.41 11.01
C GLN A 64 3.09 7.56 9.59
N THR A 65 3.94 7.49 8.58
CA THR A 65 3.55 7.59 7.17
C THR A 65 2.58 6.48 6.78
N LEU A 66 2.89 5.23 7.15
CA LEU A 66 2.00 4.10 6.90
C LEU A 66 0.64 4.29 7.59
N ILE A 67 0.59 4.72 8.85
CA ILE A 67 -0.71 4.97 9.53
C ILE A 67 -1.52 6.04 8.80
N ALA A 68 -0.88 7.16 8.42
CA ALA A 68 -1.54 8.24 7.68
C ALA A 68 -2.10 7.74 6.35
N MET A 69 -1.30 6.96 5.62
CA MET A 69 -1.71 6.37 4.35
C MET A 69 -2.86 5.37 4.53
N VAL A 70 -2.86 4.48 5.54
CA VAL A 70 -3.99 3.55 5.78
C VAL A 70 -5.26 4.36 5.96
N LYS A 71 -5.19 5.44 6.76
CA LYS A 71 -6.35 6.28 7.06
C LYS A 71 -6.88 6.96 5.80
N GLN A 72 -6.00 7.48 4.95
CA GLN A 72 -6.37 8.06 3.65
C GLN A 72 -6.95 7.01 2.69
N ALA A 73 -6.35 5.82 2.62
CA ALA A 73 -6.83 4.73 1.79
C ALA A 73 -8.25 4.31 2.19
N ARG A 74 -8.52 4.20 3.50
CA ARG A 74 -9.86 3.89 4.02
C ARG A 74 -10.90 4.95 3.66
N VAL A 75 -10.52 6.22 3.62
CA VAL A 75 -11.42 7.31 3.18
C VAL A 75 -11.66 7.27 1.68
N LYS A 76 -10.65 6.95 0.86
CA LYS A 76 -10.79 6.84 -0.60
C LYS A 76 -11.53 5.60 -1.08
N ALA A 77 -11.48 4.51 -0.31
CA ALA A 77 -12.13 3.24 -0.65
C ALA A 77 -13.59 3.17 -0.21
N ASN A 78 -14.10 4.18 0.50
CA ASN A 78 -15.47 4.30 0.98
C ASN A 78 -16.22 5.39 0.22
#